data_AF-A0A2N6EV81-F1
#
_entry.id   AF-A0A2N6EV81-F1
#
_cell.length_a   1.000
_cell.length_b   1.000
_cell.length_c   1.000
_cell.angle_alpha   90.00
_cell.angle_beta   90.00
_cell.angle_gamma   90.00
#
_symmetry.space_group_name_H-M   'P 1'
#
loop_
_entity.id
_entity.type
_entity.pdbx_description
1 polymer ?
#
loop_
_entity_poly.entity_id
_entity_poly.type
_entity_poly.pdbx_seq_one_letter_code
_entity_poly.pdbx_strand_id
1 'polypeptide(L)'
;MTPEKEPIIDAVVQIDGATIKKVREQSALTQLYVAKMVGVTTDTISRWENNRYPTIKRPNAEKLAEALEVPLEQIVRQDTAEEVVSQGEPWFVSRWLWAGFVTLSLIAGLTLWLWPKPVVLAERVLPSYVAPGMTFPVQLRFSGSPIRGVVREQIPPGWTFVSSTPEPDSVDVDQGLIRWIVQLGAEPMAIYYLVQVAPDAALKTMTRFKGELVAHTSSERTRIELIGADQLVIQHIHWADLNADGVIDDDEMLDASYLSENMAGFSFDLDSIEQLWIEDHYYWDENSQGFKPGYAPQADSAVTARP
;
A
#
# COMPACT_ATOMS: atom_id res chain seq x y z
N MET A 1 16.86 75.49 24.38
CA MET A 1 15.67 74.91 25.02
C MET A 1 15.42 73.58 24.33
N THR A 2 16.20 72.59 24.74
CA THR A 2 16.19 71.22 24.21
C THR A 2 15.32 70.39 25.15
N PRO A 3 14.31 69.65 24.66
CA PRO A 3 13.51 68.82 25.54
C PRO A 3 14.37 67.66 26.03
N GLU A 4 14.45 67.56 27.36
CA GLU A 4 15.08 66.51 28.13
C GLU A 4 14.35 65.19 27.84
N LYS A 5 15.09 64.22 27.28
CA LYS A 5 14.58 62.89 26.95
C LYS A 5 14.57 62.06 28.22
N GLU A 6 13.40 61.93 28.86
CA GLU A 6 13.20 61.05 30.01
C GLU A 6 13.68 59.61 29.68
N PRO A 7 14.41 58.95 30.59
CA PRO A 7 14.82 57.57 30.39
C PRO A 7 13.61 56.66 30.60
N ILE A 8 13.04 56.15 29.51
CA ILE A 8 12.05 55.09 29.57
C ILE A 8 12.74 53.85 30.13
N ILE A 9 12.47 53.54 31.39
CA ILE A 9 12.89 52.31 32.04
C ILE A 9 12.20 51.17 31.30
N ASP A 10 12.94 50.39 30.51
CA ASP A 10 12.47 49.17 29.86
C ASP A 10 12.12 48.13 30.94
N ALA A 11 10.96 48.28 31.57
CA ALA A 11 10.46 47.33 32.55
C ALA A 11 10.28 45.96 31.87
N VAL A 12 10.88 44.92 32.43
CA VAL A 12 10.68 43.53 32.01
C VAL A 12 9.51 42.93 32.77
N VAL A 13 8.72 42.10 32.10
CA VAL A 13 7.52 41.47 32.64
C VAL A 13 7.60 39.96 32.43
N GLN A 14 7.08 39.19 33.38
CA GLN A 14 6.95 37.74 33.24
C GLN A 14 5.60 37.38 32.62
N ILE A 15 5.63 36.78 31.44
CA ILE A 15 4.44 36.31 30.74
C ILE A 15 4.11 34.85 31.09
N ASP A 16 2.85 34.49 30.96
CA ASP A 16 2.40 33.10 30.97
C ASP A 16 2.19 32.59 29.55
N GLY A 17 3.21 31.91 29.02
CA GLY A 17 3.20 31.31 27.69
C GLY A 17 2.06 30.33 27.44
N ALA A 18 1.62 29.59 28.47
CA ALA A 18 0.54 28.62 28.34
C ALA A 18 -0.80 29.33 28.13
N THR A 19 -1.04 30.42 28.87
CA THR A 19 -2.23 31.26 28.71
C THR A 19 -2.22 31.96 27.34
N ILE A 20 -1.08 32.49 26.89
CA ILE A 20 -0.92 33.08 25.56
C ILE A 20 -1.30 32.09 24.45
N LYS A 21 -0.76 30.86 24.50
CA LYS A 21 -1.05 29.81 23.52
C LYS A 21 -2.54 29.47 23.48
N LYS A 22 -3.15 29.31 24.66
CA LYS A 22 -4.58 28.99 24.80
C LYS A 22 -5.46 30.07 24.20
N VAL A 23 -5.22 31.34 24.55
CA VAL A 23 -5.99 32.48 24.01
C VAL A 23 -5.84 32.55 22.49
N ARG A 24 -4.62 32.40 21.97
CA ARG A 24 -4.36 32.39 20.53
C ARG A 24 -5.17 31.30 19.81
N GLU A 25 -5.17 30.09 20.33
CA GLU A 25 -5.87 28.94 19.73
C GLU A 25 -7.39 29.08 19.82
N GLN A 26 -7.91 29.64 20.92
CA GLN A 26 -9.34 29.94 21.08
C GLN A 26 -9.81 31.02 20.09
N SER A 27 -8.96 32.00 19.78
CA SER A 27 -9.23 33.02 18.76
C SER A 27 -8.89 32.57 17.33
N ALA A 28 -8.55 31.29 17.11
CA ALA A 28 -8.17 30.70 15.82
C ALA A 28 -7.02 31.42 15.09
N LEU A 29 -6.14 32.11 15.83
CA LEU A 29 -5.01 32.84 15.27
C LEU A 29 -3.79 31.93 15.06
N THR A 30 -3.10 32.08 13.94
CA THR A 30 -1.84 31.37 13.69
C THR A 30 -0.67 32.08 14.39
N GLN A 31 0.38 31.34 14.77
CA GLN A 31 1.61 31.95 15.28
C GLN A 31 2.23 32.95 14.28
N LEU A 32 2.08 32.69 12.97
CA LEU A 32 2.51 33.59 11.90
C LEU A 32 1.77 34.92 11.92
N TYR A 33 0.46 34.90 12.16
CA TYR A 33 -0.34 36.11 12.26
C TYR A 33 0.08 36.95 13.48
N VAL A 34 0.15 36.32 14.67
CA VAL A 34 0.55 37.01 15.91
C VAL A 34 1.97 37.58 15.80
N ALA A 35 2.91 36.82 15.22
CA ALA A 35 4.28 37.29 14.99
C ALA A 35 4.34 38.57 14.14
N LYS A 36 3.53 38.64 13.06
CA LYS A 36 3.43 39.84 12.20
C LYS A 36 2.84 41.03 12.96
N MET A 37 1.80 40.84 13.75
CA MET A 37 1.14 41.91 14.52
C MET A 37 2.05 42.47 15.62
N VAL A 38 2.79 41.60 16.32
CA VAL A 38 3.70 42.00 17.39
C VAL A 38 5.03 42.58 16.85
N GLY A 39 5.38 42.24 15.61
CA GLY A 39 6.63 42.69 14.96
C GLY A 39 7.84 41.83 15.34
N VAL A 40 7.64 40.53 15.56
CA VAL A 40 8.69 39.55 15.90
C VAL A 40 8.63 38.34 14.96
N THR A 41 9.57 37.40 15.09
CA THR A 41 9.55 36.16 14.30
C THR A 41 8.59 35.13 14.89
N THR A 42 8.12 34.18 14.07
CA THR A 42 7.31 33.04 14.53
C THR A 42 8.02 32.19 15.58
N ASP A 43 9.34 32.02 15.46
CA ASP A 43 10.18 31.35 16.46
C ASP A 43 10.16 32.07 17.82
N THR A 44 10.10 33.40 17.82
CA THR A 44 9.99 34.20 19.05
C THR A 44 8.66 33.94 19.76
N ILE A 45 7.55 33.95 19.00
CA ILE A 45 6.21 33.60 19.54
C ILE A 45 6.20 32.17 20.08
N SER A 46 6.76 31.21 19.34
CA SER A 46 6.87 29.82 19.77
C SER A 46 7.65 29.68 21.09
N ARG A 47 8.76 30.42 21.26
CA ARG A 47 9.54 30.40 22.51
C ARG A 47 8.77 30.99 23.70
N TRP A 48 8.00 32.04 23.48
CA TRP A 48 7.14 32.65 24.50
C TRP A 48 6.01 31.70 24.91
N GLU A 49 5.28 31.13 23.94
CA GLU A 49 4.19 30.18 24.19
C GLU A 49 4.64 28.91 24.92
N ASN A 50 5.86 28.46 24.65
CA ASN A 50 6.44 27.29 25.31
C ASN A 50 7.16 27.63 26.64
N ASN A 51 7.03 28.85 27.16
CA ASN A 51 7.70 29.34 28.37
C ASN A 51 9.24 29.16 28.35
N ARG A 52 9.87 29.09 27.17
CA ARG A 52 11.33 28.99 27.03
C ARG A 52 12.02 30.32 27.34
N TYR A 53 11.33 31.44 27.09
CA TYR A 53 11.74 32.78 27.49
C TYR A 53 10.53 33.55 28.04
N PRO A 54 10.17 33.33 29.33
CA PRO A 54 8.98 33.93 29.93
C PRO A 54 9.20 35.39 30.34
N THR A 55 10.42 35.92 30.26
CA THR A 55 10.70 37.32 30.59
C THR A 55 10.86 38.12 29.30
N ILE A 56 9.96 39.09 29.07
CA ILE A 56 9.98 39.95 27.88
C ILE A 56 9.85 41.42 28.27
N LYS A 57 10.24 42.33 27.38
CA LYS A 57 10.06 43.77 27.60
C LYS A 57 8.57 44.10 27.62
N ARG A 58 8.13 44.97 28.55
CA ARG A 58 6.74 45.40 28.68
C ARG A 58 6.09 45.87 27.36
N PRO A 59 6.75 46.66 26.50
CA PRO A 59 6.17 47.05 25.22
C PRO A 59 5.85 45.87 24.28
N ASN A 60 6.62 44.77 24.37
CA ASN A 60 6.34 43.56 23.60
C ASN A 60 5.17 42.77 24.20
N ALA A 61 5.03 42.78 25.53
CA ALA A 61 3.90 42.17 26.22
C ALA A 61 2.59 42.91 25.89
N GLU A 62 2.62 44.25 25.84
CA GLU A 62 1.47 45.08 25.46
C GLU A 62 1.03 44.81 24.02
N LYS A 63 1.96 44.78 23.06
CA LYS A 63 1.66 44.40 21.66
C LYS A 63 1.12 42.99 21.53
N LEU A 64 1.61 42.07 22.36
CA LEU A 64 1.11 40.69 22.37
C LEU A 64 -0.32 40.62 22.92
N ALA A 65 -0.63 41.38 23.98
CA ALA A 65 -1.97 41.50 24.53
C ALA A 65 -2.94 42.12 23.51
N GLU A 66 -2.52 43.19 22.83
CA GLU A 66 -3.27 43.85 21.75
C GLU A 66 -3.55 42.90 20.58
N ALA A 67 -2.54 42.17 20.09
CA ALA A 67 -2.69 41.21 19.00
C ALA A 67 -3.60 40.02 19.34
N LEU A 68 -3.78 39.73 20.64
CA LEU A 68 -4.65 38.68 21.16
C LEU A 68 -6.00 39.20 21.64
N GLU A 69 -6.23 40.52 21.57
CA GLU A 69 -7.44 41.19 22.04
C GLU A 69 -7.80 40.90 23.50
N VAL A 70 -6.78 40.78 24.36
CA VAL A 70 -6.95 40.53 25.81
C VAL A 70 -6.24 41.58 26.66
N PRO A 71 -6.69 41.84 27.89
CA PRO A 71 -5.97 42.69 28.82
C PRO A 71 -4.58 42.13 29.15
N LEU A 72 -3.59 43.00 29.34
CA LEU A 72 -2.20 42.61 29.64
C LEU A 72 -2.12 41.72 30.90
N GLU A 73 -2.93 42.01 31.90
CA GLU A 73 -2.99 41.30 33.17
C GLU A 73 -3.36 39.82 33.01
N GLN A 74 -4.06 39.46 31.93
CA GLN A 74 -4.44 38.08 31.64
C GLN A 74 -3.26 37.25 31.12
N ILE A 75 -2.25 37.88 30.52
CA ILE A 75 -1.08 37.19 29.97
C ILE A 75 0.19 37.34 30.84
N VAL A 76 0.11 38.09 31.94
CA VAL A 76 1.21 38.33 32.88
C VAL A 76 1.03 37.49 34.14
N ARG A 77 2.12 36.88 34.63
CA ARG A 77 2.11 36.13 35.89
C ARG A 77 1.96 37.11 37.06
N GLN A 78 0.97 36.86 37.93
CA GLN A 78 0.81 37.58 39.19
C GLN A 78 1.59 36.83 40.29
N ASP A 79 2.61 37.48 40.86
CA ASP A 79 3.33 36.98 42.03
C ASP A 79 2.45 37.14 43.28
N THR A 80 1.51 36.22 43.49
CA THR A 80 0.80 36.12 44.77
C THR A 80 1.65 35.30 45.73
N ALA A 81 2.42 35.99 46.55
CA ALA A 81 2.97 35.44 47.77
C ALA A 81 1.89 35.40 48.85
N GLU A 82 1.28 34.23 49.06
CA GLU A 82 0.67 33.86 50.35
C GLU A 82 1.12 32.45 50.73
N GLU A 83 1.92 32.39 51.80
CA GLU A 83 2.13 31.21 52.62
C GLU A 83 0.80 30.84 53.29
N VAL A 84 0.28 29.65 53.01
CA VAL A 84 -0.60 28.94 53.94
C VAL A 84 0.11 27.67 54.35
N VAL A 85 0.61 27.68 55.59
CA VAL A 85 1.04 26.50 56.31
C VAL A 85 -0.16 25.55 56.40
N SER A 86 -0.12 24.46 55.64
CA SER A 86 -0.90 23.26 55.91
C SER A 86 0.07 22.15 56.29
N GLN A 87 0.31 21.99 57.60
CA GLN A 87 0.87 20.76 58.12
C GLN A 87 -0.24 19.72 58.20
N GLY A 88 0.01 18.59 57.54
CA GLY A 88 -0.66 17.32 57.82
C GLY A 88 -1.63 16.85 56.75
N GLU A 89 -1.10 16.27 55.67
CA GLU A 89 -1.53 14.95 55.22
C GLU A 89 -0.44 14.32 54.33
N PRO A 90 -0.10 13.04 54.52
CA PRO A 90 0.92 12.40 53.71
C PRO A 90 0.43 12.32 52.26
N TRP A 91 1.34 12.68 51.36
CA TRP A 91 1.38 12.47 49.91
C TRP A 91 0.74 11.17 49.36
N PHE A 92 -0.55 10.93 49.54
CA PHE A 92 -1.29 10.07 48.64
C PHE A 92 -1.50 10.87 47.35
N VAL A 93 -0.42 11.03 46.57
CA VAL A 93 -0.52 11.36 45.14
C VAL A 93 -1.42 10.27 44.58
N SER A 94 -2.69 10.64 44.39
CA SER A 94 -3.78 9.70 44.27
C SER A 94 -3.41 8.62 43.27
N ARG A 95 -3.54 7.34 43.67
CA ARG A 95 -3.45 6.19 42.76
C ARG A 95 -4.26 6.43 41.48
N TRP A 96 -5.26 7.31 41.49
CA TRP A 96 -6.09 7.70 40.37
C TRP A 96 -5.43 8.63 39.35
N LEU A 97 -4.50 9.53 39.74
CA LEU A 97 -3.76 10.37 38.79
C LEU A 97 -2.70 9.55 38.05
N TRP A 98 -1.99 8.68 38.77
CA TRP A 98 -1.10 7.68 38.17
C TRP A 98 -1.87 6.65 37.36
N ALA A 99 -3.03 6.17 37.84
CA ALA A 99 -3.89 5.30 37.04
C ALA A 99 -4.40 6.00 35.79
N GLY A 100 -4.74 7.30 35.84
CA GLY A 100 -5.16 8.08 34.68
C GLY A 100 -4.05 8.20 33.63
N PHE A 101 -2.81 8.50 34.05
CA PHE A 101 -1.67 8.57 33.14
C PHE A 101 -1.29 7.22 32.54
N VAL A 102 -1.30 6.15 33.35
CA VAL A 102 -1.08 4.78 32.89
C VAL A 102 -2.18 4.34 31.93
N THR A 103 -3.44 4.69 32.21
CA THR A 103 -4.58 4.38 31.33
C THR A 103 -4.49 5.15 30.02
N LEU A 104 -4.14 6.44 30.04
CA LEU A 104 -3.96 7.24 28.82
C LEU A 104 -2.78 6.73 27.98
N SER A 105 -1.68 6.33 28.63
CA SER A 105 -0.52 5.74 27.97
C SER A 105 -0.83 4.35 27.40
N LEU A 106 -1.65 3.55 28.10
CA LEU A 106 -2.16 2.27 27.59
C LEU A 106 -3.10 2.50 26.40
N ILE A 107 -3.97 3.51 26.44
CA ILE A 107 -4.85 3.87 25.32
C ILE A 107 -4.04 4.40 24.13
N ALA A 108 -3.04 5.25 24.36
CA ALA A 108 -2.15 5.76 23.31
C ALA A 108 -1.30 4.62 22.70
N GLY A 109 -0.77 3.74 23.53
CA GLY A 109 -0.06 2.53 23.09
C GLY A 109 -0.98 1.59 22.32
N LEU A 110 -2.20 1.37 22.80
CA LEU A 110 -3.20 0.52 22.14
C LEU A 110 -3.67 1.13 20.82
N THR A 111 -3.88 2.44 20.75
CA THR A 111 -4.29 3.14 19.51
C THR A 111 -3.17 3.18 18.48
N LEU A 112 -1.91 3.39 18.89
CA LEU A 112 -0.75 3.26 18.00
C LEU A 112 -0.55 1.81 17.54
N TRP A 113 -0.82 0.83 18.41
CA TRP A 113 -0.76 -0.60 18.07
C TRP A 113 -1.90 -1.04 17.14
N LEU A 114 -3.07 -0.44 17.27
CA LEU A 114 -4.23 -0.65 16.40
C LEU A 114 -4.19 0.20 15.12
N TRP A 115 -3.17 1.04 14.91
CA TRP A 115 -3.07 1.83 13.70
C TRP A 115 -2.90 0.90 12.49
N PRO A 116 -3.70 1.06 11.43
CA PRO A 116 -3.67 0.14 10.30
C PRO A 116 -2.29 0.15 9.66
N LYS A 117 -1.65 -1.03 9.65
CA LYS A 117 -0.40 -1.22 8.90
C LYS A 117 -0.70 -1.07 7.40
N PRO A 118 0.24 -0.56 6.60
CA PRO A 118 0.08 -0.51 5.16
C PRO A 118 -0.21 -1.93 4.64
N VAL A 119 -1.42 -2.15 4.13
CA VAL A 119 -1.81 -3.40 3.50
C VAL A 119 -1.46 -3.26 2.02
N VAL A 120 -0.66 -4.20 1.55
CA VAL A 120 -0.43 -4.40 0.12
C VAL A 120 -1.10 -5.70 -0.24
N LEU A 121 -1.98 -5.63 -1.23
CA LEU A 121 -2.62 -6.77 -1.83
C LEU A 121 -1.74 -7.21 -3.00
N ALA A 122 -1.30 -8.46 -2.97
CA ALA A 122 -0.57 -9.11 -4.05
C ALA A 122 -1.37 -10.33 -4.49
N GLU A 123 -2.01 -10.25 -5.65
CA GLU A 123 -2.89 -11.29 -6.17
C GLU A 123 -2.28 -11.95 -7.41
N ARG A 124 -2.44 -13.27 -7.54
CA ARG A 124 -2.14 -14.01 -8.76
C ARG A 124 -3.43 -14.54 -9.39
N VAL A 125 -3.56 -14.28 -10.69
CA VAL A 125 -4.59 -14.82 -11.56
C VAL A 125 -3.92 -15.77 -12.56
N LEU A 126 -4.42 -17.01 -12.62
CA LEU A 126 -3.95 -18.05 -13.53
C LEU A 126 -5.14 -18.88 -14.02
N PRO A 127 -5.04 -19.49 -15.22
CA PRO A 127 -6.11 -20.33 -15.77
C PRO A 127 -6.25 -21.64 -14.97
N SER A 128 -7.47 -22.18 -14.91
CA SER A 128 -7.76 -23.42 -14.18
C SER A 128 -7.11 -24.66 -14.83
N TYR A 129 -7.00 -24.63 -16.17
CA TYR A 129 -6.53 -25.75 -16.97
C TYR A 129 -5.54 -25.31 -18.04
N VAL A 130 -4.70 -26.25 -18.46
CA VAL A 130 -3.81 -26.08 -19.61
C VAL A 130 -3.37 -27.43 -20.14
N ALA A 131 -3.17 -27.54 -21.46
CA ALA A 131 -2.62 -28.74 -22.07
C ALA A 131 -1.08 -28.79 -22.03
N PRO A 132 -0.48 -30.00 -22.07
CA PRO A 132 0.97 -30.17 -22.20
C PRO A 132 1.53 -29.41 -23.41
N GLY A 133 2.72 -28.82 -23.26
CA GLY A 133 3.40 -28.08 -24.34
C GLY A 133 2.82 -26.71 -24.68
N MET A 134 1.62 -26.37 -24.20
CA MET A 134 0.98 -25.08 -24.46
C MET A 134 1.63 -23.95 -23.66
N THR A 135 1.56 -22.74 -24.23
CA THR A 135 1.89 -21.50 -23.55
C THR A 135 0.63 -20.84 -23.04
N PHE A 136 0.66 -20.34 -21.80
CA PHE A 136 -0.49 -19.67 -21.19
C PHE A 136 -0.05 -18.43 -20.40
N PRO A 137 -0.95 -17.44 -20.23
CA PRO A 137 -0.66 -16.22 -19.49
C PRO A 137 -0.89 -16.37 -17.99
N VAL A 138 -0.08 -15.66 -17.21
CA VAL A 138 -0.27 -15.47 -15.77
C VAL A 138 -0.18 -13.98 -15.47
N GLN A 139 -1.08 -13.50 -14.60
CA GLN A 139 -1.14 -12.12 -14.19
C GLN A 139 -0.89 -12.00 -12.68
N LEU A 140 0.02 -11.11 -12.30
CA LEU A 140 0.25 -10.69 -10.92
C LEU A 140 -0.28 -9.27 -10.77
N ARG A 141 -1.21 -9.05 -9.85
CA ARG A 141 -1.84 -7.75 -9.56
C ARG A 141 -1.40 -7.26 -8.20
N PHE A 142 -0.96 -6.01 -8.14
CA PHE A 142 -0.49 -5.39 -6.92
C PHE A 142 -1.26 -4.09 -6.67
N SER A 143 -1.80 -3.92 -5.48
CA SER A 143 -2.47 -2.68 -5.07
C SER A 143 -2.26 -2.39 -3.58
N GLY A 144 -2.51 -1.14 -3.18
CA GLY A 144 -2.45 -0.73 -1.78
C GLY A 144 -1.40 0.34 -1.52
N SER A 145 -0.71 0.22 -0.39
CA SER A 145 0.22 1.26 0.07
C SER A 145 1.50 1.30 -0.77
N PRO A 146 2.07 2.50 -1.03
CA PRO A 146 3.32 2.62 -1.77
C PRO A 146 4.47 1.90 -1.06
N ILE A 147 5.09 0.94 -1.76
CA ILE A 147 6.22 0.17 -1.24
C ILE A 147 7.22 -0.13 -2.35
N ARG A 148 8.47 -0.36 -1.95
CA ARG A 148 9.50 -0.93 -2.83
C ARG A 148 9.74 -2.37 -2.44
N GLY A 149 9.93 -3.25 -3.41
CA GLY A 149 10.11 -4.66 -3.11
C GLY A 149 10.66 -5.45 -4.27
N VAL A 150 10.81 -6.74 -4.01
CA VAL A 150 11.15 -7.73 -5.03
C VAL A 150 10.02 -8.75 -5.09
N VAL A 151 9.37 -8.85 -6.25
CA VAL A 151 8.47 -9.95 -6.58
C VAL A 151 9.33 -11.15 -6.95
N ARG A 152 9.05 -12.30 -6.35
CA ARG A 152 9.70 -13.57 -6.63
C ARG A 152 8.62 -14.57 -7.03
N GLU A 153 8.67 -15.06 -8.26
CA GLU A 153 7.74 -16.06 -8.76
C GLU A 153 8.51 -17.32 -9.13
N GLN A 154 8.02 -18.47 -8.68
CA GLN A 154 8.58 -19.77 -8.99
C GLN A 154 7.59 -20.59 -9.80
N ILE A 155 7.96 -20.88 -11.05
CA ILE A 155 7.21 -21.76 -11.95
C ILE A 155 7.52 -23.24 -11.64
N PRO A 156 6.62 -24.18 -11.98
CA PRO A 156 6.83 -25.60 -11.76
C PRO A 156 8.09 -26.14 -12.47
N PRO A 157 8.76 -27.16 -11.90
CA PRO A 157 9.93 -27.77 -12.53
C PRO A 157 9.62 -28.34 -13.93
N GLY A 158 10.57 -28.15 -14.86
CA GLY A 158 10.44 -28.61 -16.25
C GLY A 158 9.64 -27.67 -17.16
N TRP A 159 9.02 -26.62 -16.59
CA TRP A 159 8.30 -25.62 -17.37
C TRP A 159 9.23 -24.48 -17.75
N THR A 160 8.88 -23.77 -18.81
CA THR A 160 9.74 -22.74 -19.39
C THR A 160 9.10 -21.38 -19.25
N PHE A 161 9.83 -20.42 -18.67
CA PHE A 161 9.47 -19.00 -18.76
C PHE A 161 9.69 -18.51 -20.18
N VAL A 162 8.67 -17.92 -20.80
CA VAL A 162 8.72 -17.46 -22.20
C VAL A 162 9.05 -15.96 -22.25
N SER A 163 8.24 -15.14 -21.58
CA SER A 163 8.39 -13.67 -21.58
C SER A 163 7.54 -13.00 -20.50
N SER A 164 7.77 -11.72 -20.23
CA SER A 164 6.92 -10.91 -19.34
C SER A 164 6.92 -9.42 -19.66
N THR A 165 5.82 -8.74 -19.36
CA THR A 165 5.73 -7.27 -19.29
C THR A 165 5.33 -6.87 -17.86
N PRO A 166 6.14 -6.04 -17.17
CA PRO A 166 7.48 -5.60 -17.57
C PRO A 166 8.50 -6.76 -17.65
N GLU A 167 9.63 -6.51 -18.30
CA GLU A 167 10.75 -7.48 -18.32
C GLU A 167 11.26 -7.76 -16.90
N PRO A 168 11.70 -9.00 -16.61
CA PRO A 168 12.22 -9.35 -15.31
C PRO A 168 13.65 -8.85 -15.13
N ASP A 169 13.99 -8.45 -13.90
CA ASP A 169 15.37 -8.08 -13.54
C ASP A 169 16.29 -9.31 -13.51
N SER A 170 15.75 -10.50 -13.24
CA SER A 170 16.50 -11.75 -13.23
C SER A 170 15.60 -12.96 -13.45
N VAL A 171 16.08 -13.90 -14.27
CA VAL A 171 15.47 -15.22 -14.48
C VAL A 171 16.51 -16.28 -14.18
N ASP A 172 16.21 -17.17 -13.24
CA ASP A 172 16.96 -18.38 -12.96
C ASP A 172 16.24 -19.56 -13.62
N VAL A 173 16.74 -19.99 -14.78
CA VAL A 173 16.11 -21.02 -15.62
C VAL A 173 16.15 -22.38 -14.93
N ASP A 174 17.23 -22.71 -14.22
CA ASP A 174 17.39 -24.01 -13.56
C ASP A 174 16.43 -24.17 -12.39
N GLN A 175 16.18 -23.08 -11.64
CA GLN A 175 15.26 -23.08 -10.50
C GLN A 175 13.82 -22.70 -10.86
N GLY A 176 13.58 -22.26 -12.10
CA GLY A 176 12.31 -21.67 -12.53
C GLY A 176 11.94 -20.41 -11.73
N LEU A 177 12.93 -19.63 -11.27
CA LEU A 177 12.71 -18.50 -10.36
C LEU A 177 12.90 -17.17 -11.08
N ILE A 178 11.83 -16.41 -11.16
CA ILE A 178 11.76 -15.11 -11.83
C ILE A 178 11.68 -14.01 -10.77
N ARG A 179 12.37 -12.89 -11.01
CA ARG A 179 12.43 -11.76 -10.07
C ARG A 179 12.19 -10.43 -10.78
N TRP A 180 11.35 -9.60 -10.16
CA TRP A 180 11.12 -8.21 -10.55
C TRP A 180 11.32 -7.29 -9.36
N ILE A 181 12.07 -6.21 -9.56
CA ILE A 181 12.23 -5.10 -8.63
C ILE A 181 11.10 -4.13 -8.92
N VAL A 182 10.16 -4.01 -7.99
CA VAL A 182 8.95 -3.20 -8.18
C VAL A 182 8.94 -2.01 -7.23
N GLN A 183 8.42 -0.89 -7.74
CA GLN A 183 8.05 0.26 -6.94
C GLN A 183 6.54 0.45 -7.07
N LEU A 184 5.80 -0.09 -6.10
CA LEU A 184 4.35 0.06 -6.04
C LEU A 184 4.01 1.49 -5.60
N GLY A 185 3.13 2.13 -6.35
CA GLY A 185 2.61 3.46 -6.07
C GLY A 185 1.25 3.41 -5.39
N ALA A 186 0.51 4.51 -5.48
CA ALA A 186 -0.92 4.52 -5.15
C ALA A 186 -1.76 3.85 -6.24
N GLU A 187 -1.30 3.91 -7.49
CA GLU A 187 -1.94 3.23 -8.62
C GLU A 187 -1.62 1.74 -8.62
N PRO A 188 -2.60 0.87 -8.96
CA PRO A 188 -2.36 -0.54 -9.16
C PRO A 188 -1.30 -0.81 -10.23
N MET A 189 -0.49 -1.84 -10.00
CA MET A 189 0.50 -2.34 -10.94
C MET A 189 0.16 -3.78 -11.30
N ALA A 190 0.34 -4.15 -12.56
CA ALA A 190 0.24 -5.53 -12.99
C ALA A 190 1.54 -5.98 -13.67
N ILE A 191 1.89 -7.26 -13.47
CA ILE A 191 2.92 -7.97 -14.22
C ILE A 191 2.22 -9.10 -14.96
N TYR A 192 2.45 -9.20 -16.25
CA TYR A 192 1.94 -10.28 -17.09
C TYR A 192 3.12 -11.11 -17.58
N TYR A 193 3.03 -12.43 -17.51
CA TYR A 193 4.07 -13.30 -18.02
C TYR A 193 3.51 -14.56 -18.66
N LEU A 194 4.27 -15.12 -19.62
CA LEU A 194 3.95 -16.34 -20.34
C LEU A 194 4.79 -17.50 -19.82
N VAL A 195 4.12 -18.62 -19.60
CA VAL A 195 4.76 -19.89 -19.20
C VAL A 195 4.37 -20.97 -20.18
N GLN A 196 5.36 -21.75 -20.63
CA GLN A 196 5.14 -22.95 -21.42
C GLN A 196 5.21 -24.19 -20.52
N VAL A 197 4.17 -25.01 -20.59
CA VAL A 197 4.06 -26.28 -19.89
C VAL A 197 5.04 -27.28 -20.50
N ALA A 198 5.65 -28.13 -19.68
CA ALA A 198 6.48 -29.23 -20.19
C ALA A 198 5.67 -30.09 -21.19
N PRO A 199 6.20 -30.41 -22.39
CA PRO A 199 5.48 -31.22 -23.39
C PRO A 199 5.10 -32.62 -22.91
N ASP A 200 5.87 -33.17 -21.96
CA ASP A 200 5.67 -34.49 -21.35
C ASP A 200 4.93 -34.42 -20.01
N ALA A 201 4.32 -33.27 -19.67
CA ALA A 201 3.56 -33.11 -18.44
C ALA A 201 2.40 -34.13 -18.36
N ALA A 202 2.34 -34.87 -17.25
CA ALA A 202 1.32 -35.89 -17.07
C ALA A 202 -0.07 -35.27 -16.92
N LEU A 203 -1.04 -35.79 -17.68
CA LEU A 203 -2.43 -35.37 -17.59
C LEU A 203 -3.05 -35.68 -16.22
N LYS A 204 -4.07 -34.90 -15.87
CA LYS A 204 -4.82 -34.96 -14.61
C LYS A 204 -3.93 -34.77 -13.38
N THR A 205 -2.80 -34.11 -13.56
CA THR A 205 -1.93 -33.71 -12.45
C THR A 205 -2.20 -32.26 -12.09
N MET A 206 -2.15 -31.99 -10.79
CA MET A 206 -2.27 -30.65 -10.24
C MET A 206 -0.88 -30.12 -9.94
N THR A 207 -0.57 -28.94 -10.46
CA THR A 207 0.71 -28.28 -10.23
C THR A 207 0.50 -27.00 -9.44
N ARG A 208 1.51 -26.61 -8.65
CA ARG A 208 1.42 -25.45 -7.77
C ARG A 208 2.47 -24.41 -8.12
N PHE A 209 2.04 -23.16 -8.17
CA PHE A 209 2.90 -21.99 -8.32
C PHE A 209 3.19 -21.38 -6.96
N LYS A 210 4.40 -20.87 -6.77
CA LYS A 210 4.81 -20.22 -5.51
C LYS A 210 5.31 -18.81 -5.80
N GLY A 211 4.70 -17.84 -5.14
CA GLY A 211 5.00 -16.44 -5.36
C GLY A 211 5.06 -15.68 -4.04
N GLU A 212 6.03 -14.78 -3.90
CA GLU A 212 6.11 -13.84 -2.78
C GLU A 212 6.54 -12.44 -3.23
N LEU A 213 5.98 -11.42 -2.61
CA LEU A 213 6.46 -10.05 -2.64
C LEU A 213 7.27 -9.77 -1.37
N VAL A 214 8.57 -9.55 -1.54
CA VAL A 214 9.47 -9.14 -0.46
C VAL A 214 9.50 -7.62 -0.41
N ALA A 215 8.69 -7.05 0.48
CA ALA A 215 8.55 -5.61 0.64
C ALA A 215 9.59 -5.03 1.62
N HIS A 216 10.16 -3.89 1.26
CA HIS A 216 10.98 -3.06 2.13
C HIS A 216 10.13 -1.92 2.67
N THR A 217 9.74 -2.01 3.95
CA THR A 217 9.11 -0.89 4.66
C THR A 217 10.18 -0.08 5.40
N SER A 218 9.84 1.14 5.84
CA SER A 218 10.75 2.04 6.56
C SER A 218 11.32 1.44 7.86
N SER A 219 10.67 0.43 8.42
CA SER A 219 11.08 -0.20 9.68
C SER A 219 11.51 -1.67 9.54
N GLU A 220 10.95 -2.45 8.60
CA GLU A 220 11.21 -3.89 8.49
C GLU A 220 11.07 -4.45 7.06
N ARG A 221 11.67 -5.62 6.80
CA ARG A 221 11.39 -6.42 5.60
C ARG A 221 10.17 -7.30 5.88
N THR A 222 9.13 -7.13 5.09
CA THR A 222 7.89 -7.93 5.19
C THR A 222 7.77 -8.82 3.97
N ARG A 223 7.50 -10.11 4.19
CA ARG A 223 7.14 -11.03 3.11
C ARG A 223 5.63 -11.08 3.01
N ILE A 224 5.12 -10.86 1.81
CA ILE A 224 3.70 -10.94 1.48
C ILE A 224 3.58 -12.08 0.47
N GLU A 225 2.88 -13.14 0.82
CA GLU A 225 2.61 -14.20 -0.15
C GLU A 225 1.63 -13.70 -1.21
N LEU A 226 1.84 -14.13 -2.46
CA LEU A 226 0.87 -13.91 -3.53
C LEU A 226 -0.38 -14.72 -3.19
N ILE A 227 -1.49 -14.03 -2.92
CA ILE A 227 -2.80 -14.64 -2.68
C ILE A 227 -3.53 -14.84 -4.01
N GLY A 228 -4.59 -15.65 -4.02
CA GLY A 228 -5.33 -15.97 -5.23
C GLY A 228 -5.05 -17.38 -5.72
N ALA A 229 -5.21 -17.62 -7.02
CA ALA A 229 -5.03 -18.94 -7.57
C ALA A 229 -3.56 -19.38 -7.39
N ASP A 230 -3.34 -20.62 -6.98
CA ASP A 230 -2.00 -21.19 -6.84
C ASP A 230 -1.82 -22.54 -7.52
N GLN A 231 -2.90 -23.08 -8.07
CA GLN A 231 -2.95 -24.42 -8.62
C GLN A 231 -3.64 -24.44 -9.96
N LEU A 232 -3.10 -25.25 -10.87
CA LEU A 232 -3.73 -25.52 -12.15
C LEU A 232 -3.63 -27.01 -12.49
N VAL A 233 -4.57 -27.48 -13.30
CA VAL A 233 -4.69 -28.88 -13.69
C VAL A 233 -4.22 -29.07 -15.12
N ILE A 234 -3.32 -30.03 -15.33
CA ILE A 234 -2.85 -30.39 -16.67
C ILE A 234 -3.89 -31.27 -17.35
N GLN A 235 -4.53 -30.75 -18.39
CA GLN A 235 -5.58 -31.45 -19.13
C GLN A 235 -5.68 -30.91 -20.55
N HIS A 236 -6.27 -31.70 -21.45
CA HIS A 236 -6.56 -31.29 -22.83
C HIS A 236 -7.74 -30.28 -22.90
N ILE A 237 -7.61 -29.18 -22.16
CA ILE A 237 -8.53 -28.04 -22.11
C ILE A 237 -7.70 -26.80 -22.40
N HIS A 238 -8.24 -25.92 -23.25
CA HIS A 238 -7.56 -24.68 -23.62
C HIS A 238 -7.55 -23.73 -22.42
N TRP A 239 -6.46 -22.97 -22.22
CA TRP A 239 -6.36 -22.12 -21.01
C TRP A 239 -7.40 -20.99 -20.97
N ALA A 240 -7.92 -20.59 -22.13
CA ALA A 240 -8.96 -19.57 -22.26
C ALA A 240 -10.36 -20.11 -21.96
N ASP A 241 -10.56 -21.43 -22.00
CA ASP A 241 -11.79 -22.08 -21.55
C ASP A 241 -11.73 -22.17 -20.01
N LEU A 242 -12.34 -21.19 -19.36
CA LEU A 242 -12.26 -20.97 -17.92
C LEU A 242 -13.15 -21.96 -17.16
N ASN A 243 -14.22 -22.42 -17.82
CA ASN A 243 -15.25 -23.28 -17.22
C ASN A 243 -15.04 -24.79 -17.53
N ALA A 244 -14.15 -25.11 -18.47
CA ALA A 244 -13.80 -26.45 -18.97
C ALA A 244 -14.94 -27.23 -19.65
N ASP A 245 -15.81 -26.56 -20.39
CA ASP A 245 -16.90 -27.19 -21.13
C ASP A 245 -16.53 -27.57 -22.59
N GLY A 246 -15.32 -27.21 -23.04
CA GLY A 246 -14.84 -27.51 -24.39
C GLY A 246 -15.28 -26.49 -25.44
N VAL A 247 -15.82 -25.36 -24.99
CA VAL A 247 -16.18 -24.19 -25.77
C VAL A 247 -15.34 -23.01 -25.26
N ILE A 248 -15.03 -22.06 -26.13
CA ILE A 248 -14.58 -20.73 -25.69
C ILE A 248 -15.74 -19.82 -26.02
N ASP A 249 -16.39 -19.22 -25.03
CA ASP A 249 -17.54 -18.34 -25.25
C ASP A 249 -17.13 -16.86 -25.43
N ASP A 250 -18.12 -15.99 -25.66
CA ASP A 250 -17.88 -14.55 -25.85
C ASP A 250 -17.21 -13.89 -24.63
N ASP A 251 -17.57 -14.29 -23.40
CA ASP A 251 -17.02 -13.71 -22.18
C ASP A 251 -15.56 -14.18 -21.99
N GLU A 252 -15.28 -15.45 -22.27
CA GLU A 252 -13.94 -16.04 -22.25
C GLU A 252 -13.02 -15.45 -23.33
N MET A 253 -13.56 -15.20 -24.53
CA MET A 253 -12.85 -14.52 -25.61
C MET A 253 -12.52 -13.06 -25.25
N LEU A 254 -13.44 -12.36 -24.58
CA LEU A 254 -13.19 -11.00 -24.08
C LEU A 254 -12.06 -10.98 -23.05
N ASP A 255 -12.03 -11.94 -22.12
CA ASP A 255 -10.95 -12.08 -21.14
C ASP A 255 -9.60 -12.38 -21.81
N ALA A 256 -9.58 -13.28 -22.80
CA ALA A 256 -8.39 -13.59 -23.59
C ALA A 256 -7.87 -12.37 -24.38
N SER A 257 -8.79 -11.60 -24.98
CA SER A 257 -8.47 -10.36 -25.69
C SER A 257 -7.90 -9.29 -24.76
N TYR A 258 -8.52 -9.08 -23.60
CA TYR A 258 -8.01 -8.16 -22.57
C TYR A 258 -6.59 -8.51 -22.13
N LEU A 259 -6.29 -9.80 -21.94
CA LEU A 259 -4.93 -10.26 -21.63
C LEU A 259 -3.96 -9.92 -22.77
N SER A 260 -4.35 -10.20 -24.02
CA SER A 260 -3.54 -9.91 -25.21
C SER A 260 -3.19 -8.42 -25.34
N GLU A 261 -4.17 -7.52 -25.15
CA GLU A 261 -3.97 -6.08 -25.22
C GLU A 261 -2.98 -5.55 -24.17
N ASN A 262 -3.08 -6.06 -22.94
CA ASN A 262 -2.17 -5.69 -21.84
C ASN A 262 -0.79 -6.36 -21.96
N MET A 263 -0.66 -7.34 -22.85
CA MET A 263 0.55 -8.07 -23.20
C MET A 263 1.11 -7.61 -24.57
N ALA A 264 0.82 -6.36 -24.96
CA ALA A 264 1.26 -5.80 -26.23
C ALA A 264 2.76 -5.98 -26.48
N GLY A 265 3.09 -6.69 -27.57
CA GLY A 265 4.47 -6.98 -27.99
C GLY A 265 4.90 -8.45 -27.84
N PHE A 266 4.06 -9.31 -27.28
CA PHE A 266 4.32 -10.76 -27.25
C PHE A 266 3.64 -11.50 -28.38
N SER A 267 4.24 -12.62 -28.81
CA SER A 267 3.61 -13.61 -29.68
C SER A 267 2.58 -14.41 -28.88
N PHE A 268 1.50 -13.74 -28.51
CA PHE A 268 0.31 -14.38 -27.98
C PHE A 268 -0.59 -14.70 -29.17
N ASP A 269 -0.81 -16.00 -29.43
CA ASP A 269 -1.51 -16.46 -30.63
C ASP A 269 -3.02 -16.28 -30.47
N LEU A 270 -3.47 -15.02 -30.43
CA LEU A 270 -4.89 -14.66 -30.34
C LEU A 270 -5.66 -15.21 -31.55
N ASP A 271 -5.04 -15.22 -32.73
CA ASP A 271 -5.62 -15.77 -33.97
C ASP A 271 -6.04 -17.23 -33.79
N SER A 272 -5.24 -18.05 -33.09
CA SER A 272 -5.62 -19.43 -32.80
C SER A 272 -6.83 -19.54 -31.89
N ILE A 273 -6.96 -18.65 -30.90
CA ILE A 273 -8.08 -18.64 -29.94
C ILE A 273 -9.36 -18.22 -30.65
N GLU A 274 -9.28 -17.20 -31.50
CA GLU A 274 -10.41 -16.73 -32.32
C GLU A 274 -10.93 -17.86 -33.23
N GLN A 275 -10.06 -18.69 -33.79
CA GLN A 275 -10.48 -19.86 -34.58
C GLN A 275 -11.25 -20.89 -33.75
N LEU A 276 -10.87 -21.10 -32.49
CA LEU A 276 -11.58 -22.02 -31.60
C LEU A 276 -12.94 -21.43 -31.18
N TRP A 277 -13.01 -20.12 -30.93
CA TRP A 277 -14.24 -19.39 -30.60
C TRP A 277 -15.27 -19.43 -31.75
N ILE A 278 -14.84 -19.25 -33.00
CA ILE A 278 -15.74 -19.23 -34.17
C ILE A 278 -16.52 -20.54 -34.39
N GLU A 279 -15.93 -21.68 -34.02
CA GLU A 279 -16.45 -23.02 -34.36
C GLU A 279 -17.25 -23.66 -33.21
N ASP A 280 -17.59 -22.86 -32.18
CA ASP A 280 -18.32 -23.18 -30.95
C ASP A 280 -17.74 -24.31 -30.09
N HIS A 281 -16.91 -25.20 -30.63
CA HIS A 281 -16.30 -26.33 -29.92
C HIS A 281 -14.87 -26.49 -30.38
N TYR A 282 -14.06 -27.10 -29.53
CA TYR A 282 -12.72 -27.51 -29.89
C TYR A 282 -12.40 -28.90 -29.35
N TYR A 283 -11.35 -29.50 -29.90
CA TYR A 283 -10.80 -30.74 -29.37
C TYR A 283 -9.28 -30.73 -29.43
N TRP A 284 -8.66 -31.59 -28.62
CA TRP A 284 -7.23 -31.85 -28.68
C TRP A 284 -6.91 -32.89 -29.74
N ASP A 285 -6.06 -32.53 -30.70
CA ASP A 285 -5.51 -33.46 -31.68
C ASP A 285 -4.15 -34.00 -31.23
N GLU A 286 -4.10 -35.30 -30.97
CA GLU A 286 -2.89 -36.01 -30.55
C GLU A 286 -1.78 -35.96 -31.61
N ASN A 287 -2.12 -35.80 -32.89
CA ASN A 287 -1.12 -35.78 -33.95
C ASN A 287 -0.38 -34.44 -34.01
N SER A 288 -1.11 -33.33 -33.92
CA SER A 288 -0.51 -31.99 -33.88
C SER A 288 -0.07 -31.56 -32.48
N GLN A 289 -0.44 -32.31 -31.43
CA GLN A 289 -0.24 -31.92 -30.03
C GLN A 289 -0.75 -30.48 -29.80
N GLY A 290 -1.99 -30.24 -30.23
CA GLY A 290 -2.59 -28.91 -30.22
C GLY A 290 -4.10 -28.96 -30.41
N PHE A 291 -4.74 -27.83 -30.17
CA PHE A 291 -6.19 -27.71 -30.30
C PHE A 291 -6.61 -27.47 -31.74
N LYS A 292 -7.73 -28.07 -32.12
CA LYS A 292 -8.38 -27.87 -33.41
C LYS A 292 -9.84 -27.49 -33.20
N PRO A 293 -10.37 -26.59 -34.03
CA PRO A 293 -11.78 -26.25 -33.98
C PRO A 293 -12.68 -27.41 -34.41
N GLY A 294 -13.90 -27.41 -33.90
CA GLY A 294 -14.95 -28.39 -34.16
C GLY A 294 -14.95 -29.58 -33.19
N TYR A 295 -15.66 -30.63 -33.59
CA TYR A 295 -15.70 -31.87 -32.83
C TYR A 295 -14.56 -32.82 -33.21
N ALA A 296 -14.08 -33.59 -32.23
CA ALA A 296 -13.15 -34.67 -32.50
C ALA A 296 -13.72 -35.60 -33.57
N PRO A 297 -12.92 -36.02 -34.58
CA PRO A 297 -13.35 -37.00 -35.56
C PRO A 297 -13.85 -38.24 -34.82
N GLN A 298 -15.09 -38.65 -35.07
CA GLN A 298 -15.56 -39.96 -34.58
C GLN A 298 -14.62 -41.01 -35.19
N ALA A 299 -13.91 -41.74 -34.34
CA ALA A 299 -13.11 -42.88 -34.79
C ALA A 299 -14.08 -43.82 -35.54
N ASP A 300 -13.92 -43.91 -36.86
CA ASP A 300 -14.78 -44.65 -37.77
C ASP A 300 -15.22 -45.96 -37.10
N SER A 301 -16.51 -46.04 -36.76
CA SER A 301 -17.16 -47.29 -36.39
C SER A 301 -17.01 -48.18 -37.62
N ALA A 302 -16.00 -49.04 -37.59
CA ALA A 302 -15.71 -50.02 -38.63
C ALA A 302 -17.03 -50.68 -39.03
N VAL A 303 -17.46 -50.33 -40.24
CA VAL A 303 -18.60 -50.89 -40.93
C VAL A 303 -18.39 -52.40 -40.97
N THR A 304 -19.01 -53.11 -40.04
CA THR A 304 -19.21 -54.55 -40.11
C THR A 304 -20.32 -54.84 -41.12
N ALA A 305 -20.03 -54.54 -42.39
CA ALA A 305 -20.67 -55.25 -43.49
C ALA A 305 -20.08 -56.65 -43.53
N ARG A 306 -20.70 -57.59 -42.82
CA ARG A 306 -20.52 -59.02 -43.11
C ARG A 306 -21.45 -59.40 -44.26
N PRO A 307 -20.96 -60.20 -45.22
CA PRO A 307 -21.71 -60.64 -46.40
C PRO A 307 -22.88 -61.56 -46.05
#